data_AF-A0A1A6HUQ4-F1
#
_entry.id   AF-A0A1A6HUQ4-F1
#
_cell.length_a   1.000
_cell.length_b   1.000
_cell.length_c   1.000
_cell.angle_alpha   90.00
_cell.angle_beta   90.00
_cell.angle_gamma   90.00
#
_symmetry.space_group_name_H-M   'P 1'
#
loop_
_entity.id
_entity.type
_entity.pdbx_description
1 polymer ?
#
loop_
_entity_poly.entity_id
_entity_poly.type
_entity_poly.pdbx_seq_one_letter_code
_entity_poly.pdbx_strand_id
1 'polypeptide(L)' 'DYIMTYWKNNGADPKKLIVGFPTYGQTFTLSDPSDNVIGAHTISAGPPGKYTKEPGVWAYYE' A
#
# COMPACT_ATOMS: atom_id res chain seq x y z
N ASP A 1 0.47 -12.94 4.01
CA ASP A 1 0.26 -14.39 4.18
C ASP A 1 -0.05 -15.09 2.85
N TYR A 2 -1.19 -14.79 2.21
CA TYR A 2 -1.64 -15.44 0.96
C TYR A 2 -0.58 -15.54 -0.16
N ILE A 3 0.07 -14.42 -0.54
CA ILE A 3 1.05 -14.39 -1.65
C ILE A 3 2.27 -15.28 -1.36
N MET A 4 2.73 -15.34 -0.12
CA MET A 4 3.89 -16.16 0.27
C MET A 4 3.53 -17.65 0.18
N THR A 5 2.34 -18.02 0.64
CA THR A 5 1.80 -19.38 0.52
C THR A 5 1.57 -19.74 -0.95
N TYR A 6 1.07 -18.82 -1.77
CA TYR A 6 0.89 -19.02 -3.21
C TYR A 6 2.21 -19.37 -3.89
N TRP A 7 3.28 -18.60 -3.69
CA TRP A 7 4.58 -18.88 -4.29
C TRP A 7 5.15 -20.22 -3.82
N LYS A 8 5.07 -20.51 -2.52
CA LYS A 8 5.47 -21.81 -1.96
C LYS A 8 4.72 -22.97 -2.63
N ASN A 9 3.41 -22.86 -2.79
CA ASN A 9 2.59 -23.91 -3.40
C ASN A 9 2.87 -24.10 -4.90
N ASN A 10 3.37 -23.05 -5.57
CA ASN A 10 3.82 -23.11 -6.97
C ASN A 10 5.29 -23.53 -7.11
N GLY A 11 5.91 -24.09 -6.06
CA GLY A 11 7.24 -24.69 -6.14
C GLY A 11 8.40 -23.75 -5.82
N ALA A 12 8.12 -22.51 -5.36
CA ALA A 12 9.19 -21.64 -4.87
C ALA A 12 9.78 -22.20 -3.57
N ASP A 13 11.11 -22.29 -3.51
CA ASP A 13 11.84 -22.65 -2.29
C ASP A 13 11.63 -21.57 -1.20
N PRO A 14 10.99 -21.90 -0.06
CA PRO A 14 10.70 -20.93 0.99
C PRO A 14 11.93 -20.18 1.52
N LYS A 15 13.12 -20.81 1.48
CA LYS A 15 14.37 -20.19 1.94
C LYS A 15 14.86 -19.08 1.01
N LYS A 16 14.34 -19.02 -0.22
CA LYS A 16 14.66 -18.02 -1.23
C LYS A 16 13.58 -16.95 -1.38
N LEU A 17 12.46 -17.07 -0.65
CA LEU A 17 11.41 -16.08 -0.67
C LEU A 17 11.76 -14.92 0.26
N ILE A 18 11.86 -13.71 -0.30
CA ILE A 18 12.14 -12.48 0.44
C ILE A 18 10.82 -11.72 0.58
N VAL A 19 10.41 -11.45 1.83
CA VAL A 19 9.22 -10.67 2.13
C VAL A 19 9.57 -9.18 2.02
N GLY A 20 8.89 -8.45 1.14
CA GLY A 20 8.99 -7.00 1.08
C GLY A 20 8.36 -6.35 2.31
N PHE A 21 9.04 -5.34 2.87
CA PHE A 21 8.55 -4.54 3.98
C PHE A 21 8.56 -3.06 3.57
N PRO A 22 7.42 -2.50 3.11
CA PRO A 22 7.39 -1.13 2.63
C PRO A 22 7.47 -0.13 3.79
N THR A 23 8.33 0.88 3.65
CA THR A 23 8.45 2.02 4.59
C THR A 23 7.68 3.24 4.07
N TYR A 24 6.60 3.01 3.34
CA TYR A 24 5.70 3.99 2.75
C TYR A 24 4.26 3.46 2.78
N GLY A 25 3.29 4.37 2.67
CA GLY A 25 1.87 4.09 2.56
C GLY A 25 1.30 4.58 1.23
N GLN A 26 0.17 3.99 0.83
CA GLN A 26 -0.65 4.49 -0.26
C GLN A 26 -1.80 5.34 0.33
N THR A 27 -2.03 6.52 -0.23
CA THR A 27 -2.99 7.51 0.26
C THR A 27 -4.05 7.83 -0.80
N PHE A 28 -5.24 8.22 -0.35
CA PHE A 28 -6.39 8.48 -1.20
C PHE A 28 -7.14 9.72 -0.73
N THR A 29 -7.83 10.40 -1.65
CA THR A 29 -8.79 11.44 -1.31
C THR A 29 -10.19 10.85 -1.29
N LEU A 30 -10.83 10.88 -0.12
CA LEU A 30 -12.20 10.40 0.08
C LEU A 30 -13.21 11.31 -0.62
N SER A 31 -14.30 10.73 -1.12
CA SER A 31 -15.44 11.54 -1.61
C SER A 31 -16.17 12.23 -0.46
N ASP A 32 -16.26 11.57 0.69
CA ASP A 32 -16.84 12.09 1.93
C ASP A 32 -15.81 11.95 3.06
N PRO A 33 -15.28 13.05 3.63
CA PRO A 33 -14.31 12.98 4.72
C PRO A 33 -14.82 12.30 6.00
N SER A 34 -16.14 12.20 6.18
CA SER A 34 -16.75 11.52 7.32
C SER A 34 -16.83 10.00 7.16
N ASP A 35 -16.80 9.49 5.92
CA ASP A 35 -16.72 8.07 5.60
C ASP A 35 -15.25 7.64 5.39
N ASN A 36 -14.60 7.24 6.49
CA ASN A 36 -13.17 6.91 6.53
C ASN A 36 -12.89 5.43 6.87
N VAL A 37 -13.85 4.54 6.59
CA VAL A 37 -13.72 3.10 6.81
C VAL A 37 -12.99 2.40 5.66
N ILE A 38 -12.60 1.14 5.87
CA ILE A 38 -12.01 0.30 4.81
C ILE A 38 -13.04 0.11 3.69
N GLY A 39 -12.66 0.50 2.47
CA GLY A 39 -13.51 0.38 1.29
C GLY A 39 -14.40 1.59 1.01
N ALA A 40 -14.27 2.68 1.77
CA ALA A 40 -14.95 3.94 1.52
C ALA A 40 -14.65 4.48 0.10
N HIS A 41 -15.60 5.23 -0.47
CA HIS A 41 -15.47 5.73 -1.84
C HIS A 41 -14.38 6.82 -1.94
N THR A 42 -13.57 6.75 -2.99
CA THR A 42 -12.44 7.66 -3.24
C THR A 42 -12.61 8.33 -4.61
N ILE A 43 -12.16 9.59 -4.71
CA ILE A 43 -12.25 10.37 -5.94
C ILE A 43 -10.90 10.49 -6.67
N SER A 44 -9.80 10.30 -5.95
CA SER A 44 -8.44 10.36 -6.51
C SER A 44 -7.42 9.70 -5.58
N ALA A 45 -6.20 9.56 -6.10
CA ALA A 45 -5.01 9.40 -5.26
C ALA A 45 -4.88 10.57 -4.28
N GLY A 46 -4.25 10.34 -3.13
CA GLY A 46 -3.99 11.37 -2.14
C GLY A 46 -3.03 12.44 -2.66
N PRO A 47 -2.97 13.62 -2.03
CA PRO A 47 -2.04 14.68 -2.40
C PRO A 47 -0.58 14.18 -2.36
N PRO A 48 0.30 14.69 -3.23
CA PRO A 48 1.71 14.34 -3.17
C PRO A 48 2.32 14.74 -1.82
N GLY A 49 3.11 13.85 -1.25
CA GLY A 49 3.85 14.13 -0.03
C GLY A 49 4.87 15.26 -0.23
N LYS A 50 5.25 15.93 0.87
CA LYS A 50 6.17 17.09 0.82
C LYS A 50 7.53 16.70 0.22
N TYR A 51 7.99 15.48 0.46
CA TYR A 51 9.31 15.01 0.08
C TYR A 51 9.26 14.02 -1.09
N THR A 52 8.32 13.07 -1.08
CA THR A 52 8.16 12.08 -2.16
C THR A 52 7.65 12.72 -3.44
N LYS A 53 6.81 13.77 -3.35
CA LYS A 53 6.24 14.51 -4.48
C LYS A 53 5.44 13.65 -5.46
N GLU A 54 5.01 12.47 -5.03
CA GLU A 54 4.23 11.53 -5.82
C GLU A 54 2.80 11.45 -5.27
N PRO A 55 1.76 11.77 -6.06
CA PRO A 55 0.38 11.62 -5.64
C PRO A 55 0.07 10.18 -5.23
N GLY A 56 -0.56 10.02 -4.08
CA GLY A 56 -0.94 8.73 -3.53
C GLY A 56 0.17 7.99 -2.79
N VAL A 57 1.42 8.46 -2.76
CA VAL A 57 2.50 7.76 -2.04
C VAL A 57 3.05 8.63 -0.95
N TRP A 58 2.93 8.19 0.30
CA TRP A 58 3.56 8.87 1.44
C TRP A 58 4.66 8.01 2.08
N ALA A 59 5.89 8.52 2.21
CA ALA A 59 6.94 7.87 3.01
C ALA A 59 6.64 7.97 4.51
N TYR A 60 7.23 7.08 5.32
CA TYR A 60 6.99 7.02 6.77
C TYR A 60 7.20 8.34 7.53
N TYR A 61 8.11 9.21 7.04
CA TYR A 61 8.48 10.47 7.69
C TYR A 61 7.75 11.70 7.13
N GLU A 62 6.85 11.52 6.17
CA GLU A 62 6.11 12.65 5.58
C GLU A 62 5.08 13.24 6.53
#